data_AF-A0A4Q0SBV7-F1
#
_entry.id   AF-A0A4Q0SBV7-F1
#
_cell.length_a   1.000
_cell.length_b   1.000
_cell.length_c   1.000
_cell.angle_alpha   90.00
_cell.angle_beta   90.00
_cell.angle_gamma   90.00
#
_symmetry.space_group_name_H-M   'P 1'
#
loop_
_entity.id
_entity.type
_entity.pdbx_description
1 polymer ?
#
loop_
_entity_poly.entity_id
_entity_poly.type
_entity_poly.pdbx_seq_one_letter_code
_entity_poly.pdbx_strand_id
1 'polypeptide(L)' 'MSIRCTVESAFFIAWSCLEQSGELGPPDESANFLLDAIEAQLRAGERRQLMLANRAIDAYRAHAAERRSTADREARVG' A
#
# COMPACT_ATOMS: atom_id res chain seq x y z
N MET A 1 5.51 1.04 -26.54
CA MET A 1 5.68 0.78 -25.09
C MET A 1 4.53 1.44 -24.36
N SER A 2 3.63 0.63 -23.82
CA SER A 2 2.26 0.98 -23.45
C SER A 2 2.16 1.73 -22.12
N ILE A 3 1.50 2.88 -22.18
CA ILE A 3 1.14 3.80 -21.08
C ILE A 3 0.15 3.17 -20.07
N ARG A 4 -0.45 2.02 -20.41
CA ARG A 4 -1.34 1.25 -19.53
C ARG A 4 -0.61 0.55 -18.37
N CYS A 5 0.71 0.38 -18.44
CA CYS A 5 1.44 -0.43 -17.46
C CYS A 5 1.85 0.31 -16.18
N THR A 6 1.67 1.62 -16.05
CA THR A 6 2.25 2.36 -14.91
C THR A 6 1.55 2.05 -13.58
N VAL A 7 0.22 1.90 -13.59
CA VAL A 7 -0.58 1.57 -12.41
C VAL A 7 -0.39 0.11 -12.03
N GLU A 8 -0.56 -0.81 -12.98
CA GLU A 8 -0.39 -2.25 -12.75
C GLU A 8 1.04 -2.58 -12.30
N SER A 9 2.08 -1.96 -12.91
CA SER A 9 3.45 -2.15 -12.45
C SER A 9 3.69 -1.57 -11.06
N ALA A 10 3.15 -0.39 -10.75
CA ALA A 10 3.28 0.19 -9.41
C ALA A 10 2.59 -0.67 -8.34
N PHE A 11 1.39 -1.17 -8.65
CA PHE A 11 0.65 -2.09 -7.80
C PHE A 11 1.43 -3.38 -7.57
N PHE A 12 1.95 -4.01 -8.62
CA PHE A 12 2.68 -5.27 -8.49
C PHE A 12 3.98 -5.12 -7.67
N ILE A 13 4.70 -4.01 -7.84
CA ILE A 13 5.88 -3.69 -7.02
C ILE A 13 5.47 -3.52 -5.56
N ALA A 14 4.44 -2.71 -5.29
CA ALA A 14 3.98 -2.46 -3.93
C ALA A 14 3.47 -3.73 -3.24
N TRP A 15 2.66 -4.52 -3.95
CA TRP A 15 2.15 -5.80 -3.50
C TRP A 15 3.27 -6.79 -3.18
N SER A 16 4.22 -6.97 -4.10
CA SER A 16 5.35 -7.89 -3.92
C SER A 16 6.22 -7.51 -2.71
N CYS A 17 6.47 -6.21 -2.50
CA CYS A 17 7.15 -5.73 -1.30
C CYS A 17 6.38 -6.07 -0.02
N LEU A 18 5.06 -5.87 -0.01
CA LEU A 18 4.23 -6.13 1.18
C LEU A 18 4.05 -7.63 1.45
N GLU A 19 3.96 -8.46 0.40
CA GLU A 19 3.98 -9.93 0.53
C GLU A 19 5.29 -10.40 1.11
N GLN A 20 6.41 -9.84 0.65
CA GLN A 20 7.72 -10.20 1.16
C GLN A 20 7.93 -9.78 2.63
N SER A 21 7.28 -8.70 3.08
CA SER A 21 7.29 -8.29 4.48
C SER A 21 6.42 -9.19 5.38
N GLY A 22 5.50 -9.98 4.83
CA GLY A 22 4.56 -10.78 5.61
C GLY A 22 3.60 -9.95 6.48
N GLU A 23 3.54 -8.64 6.23
CA GLU A 23 2.66 -7.68 6.92
C GLU A 23 1.34 -7.48 6.16
N LEU A 24 1.13 -8.23 5.07
CA LEU A 24 -0.15 -8.22 4.36
C LEU A 24 -1.24 -8.81 5.23
N GLY A 25 -2.19 -7.95 5.57
CA GLY A 25 -3.48 -8.34 6.13
C GLY A 25 -4.37 -9.04 5.09
N PRO A 26 -5.70 -8.85 5.16
CA PRO A 26 -6.59 -9.41 4.17
C PRO A 26 -6.18 -8.94 2.77
N PRO A 27 -6.01 -9.86 1.80
CA PRO A 27 -5.58 -9.47 0.47
C PRO A 27 -6.57 -8.50 -0.20
N ASP A 28 -7.86 -8.63 0.12
CA ASP A 28 -8.92 -7.75 -0.37
C ASP A 28 -8.80 -6.30 0.16
N GLU A 29 -8.58 -6.14 1.47
CA GLU A 29 -8.40 -4.82 2.11
C GLU A 29 -7.11 -4.16 1.62
N SER A 30 -6.03 -4.93 1.55
CA SER A 30 -4.72 -4.44 1.13
C SER A 30 -4.71 -4.02 -0.33
N ALA A 31 -5.37 -4.78 -1.21
CA ALA A 31 -5.48 -4.43 -2.62
C ALA A 31 -6.30 -3.14 -2.82
N ASN A 32 -7.45 -3.02 -2.16
CA ASN A 32 -8.27 -1.80 -2.21
C ASN A 32 -7.50 -0.58 -1.70
N PHE A 33 -6.76 -0.71 -0.60
CA PHE A 33 -5.96 0.39 -0.05
C PHE A 33 -4.84 0.82 -1.01
N LEU A 34 -4.11 -0.14 -1.59
CA LEU A 34 -3.06 0.15 -2.56
C LEU A 34 -3.61 0.84 -3.82
N LEU A 35 -4.74 0.36 -4.34
CA LEU A 35 -5.41 0.96 -5.50
C LEU A 35 -5.86 2.39 -5.19
N ASP A 36 -6.51 2.62 -4.05
CA ASP A 36 -6.95 3.96 -3.62
C ASP A 36 -5.75 4.92 -3.48
N ALA A 37 -4.66 4.48 -2.84
CA ALA A 37 -3.45 5.28 -2.67
C ALA A 37 -2.79 5.64 -4.01
N ILE A 38 -2.80 4.72 -4.99
CA ILE A 38 -2.28 4.96 -6.34
C ILE A 38 -3.21 5.91 -7.10
N GLU A 39 -4.53 5.72 -7.05
CA GLU A 39 -5.52 6.59 -7.68
C GLU A 39 -5.47 8.02 -7.13
N ALA A 40 -5.33 8.19 -5.82
CA ALA A 40 -5.18 9.49 -5.17
C ALA A 40 -3.96 10.26 -5.71
N GLN A 41 -2.84 9.55 -5.91
CA GLN A 41 -1.62 10.16 -6.45
C GLN A 41 -1.69 10.44 -7.95
N LEU A 42 -2.35 9.57 -8.72
CA LEU A 42 -2.68 9.84 -10.12
C LEU A 42 -3.52 11.10 -10.25
N ARG A 43 -4.52 11.27 -9.38
CA ARG A 43 -5.35 12.48 -9.32
C ARG A 43 -4.53 13.71 -8.93
N ALA A 44 -3.53 13.55 -8.07
CA ALA A 44 -2.57 14.61 -7.73
C ALA A 44 -1.59 14.96 -8.87
N GLY A 45 -1.60 14.21 -9.98
CA GLY A 45 -0.76 14.45 -11.15
C GLY A 45 0.56 13.67 -11.18
N GLU A 46 0.78 12.76 -10.21
CA GLU A 46 1.99 11.96 -10.14
C GLU A 46 1.94 10.83 -11.18
N ARG A 47 2.88 10.81 -12.12
CA ARG A 47 2.93 9.80 -13.21
C ARG A 47 4.12 8.84 -13.13
N ARG A 48 4.96 8.95 -12.09
CA ARG A 48 6.13 8.09 -11.91
C ARG A 48 5.73 6.80 -11.18
N GLN A 49 5.71 5.69 -11.90
CA GLN A 49 5.44 4.34 -11.37
C GLN A 49 6.14 4.01 -10.04
N LEU A 50 7.44 4.27 -9.94
CA LEU A 50 8.21 3.97 -8.74
C LEU A 50 7.77 4.83 -7.54
N MET A 51 7.36 6.07 -7.81
CA MET A 51 6.91 6.99 -6.77
C MET A 51 5.51 6.62 -6.28
N LEU A 52 4.63 6.22 -7.20
CA LEU A 52 3.32 5.64 -6.89
C LEU A 52 3.45 4.41 -5.99
N ALA A 53 4.30 3.45 -6.38
CA ALA A 53 4.54 2.24 -5.60
C ALA A 53 5.12 2.57 -4.22
N ASN A 54 6.18 3.38 -4.15
CA ASN A 54 6.82 3.74 -2.89
C ASN A 54 5.85 4.44 -1.93
N ARG A 55 5.04 5.39 -2.41
CA ARG A 55 4.05 6.05 -1.55
C ARG A 55 2.90 5.13 -1.15
N ALA A 56 2.47 4.21 -2.02
CA ALA A 56 1.45 3.23 -1.67
C ALA A 56 1.95 2.27 -0.58
N ILE A 57 3.21 1.82 -0.66
CA ILE A 57 3.88 1.04 0.39
C ILE A 57 3.98 1.86 1.68
N ASP A 58 4.41 3.13 1.59
CA ASP A 58 4.58 4.00 2.76
C ASP A 58 3.25 4.24 3.49
N ALA A 59 2.19 4.56 2.73
CA ALA A 59 0.84 4.73 3.27
C ALA A 59 0.32 3.43 3.92
N TYR A 60 0.56 2.28 3.29
CA TYR A 60 0.15 0.99 3.86
C TYR A 60 0.93 0.66 5.13
N ARG A 61 2.25 0.91 5.15
CA ARG A 61 3.08 0.68 6.34
C ARG A 61 2.71 1.62 7.48
N ALA A 62 2.36 2.88 7.20
CA ALA A 62 1.83 3.80 8.21
C ALA A 62 0.54 3.25 8.82
N HIS A 63 -0.42 2.86 7.98
CA HIS A 63 -1.69 2.27 8.42
C HIS A 63 -1.48 0.95 9.19
N ALA A 64 -0.60 0.06 8.72
CA ALA A 64 -0.26 -1.19 9.39
C ALA A 64 0.44 -0.94 10.75
N ALA A 65 1.33 0.05 10.82
CA ALA A 65 1.97 0.46 12.07
C ALA A 65 0.96 1.03 13.07
N GLU A 66 -0.02 1.82 12.62
CA GLU A 66 -1.13 2.28 13.46
C GLU A 66 -1.99 1.12 13.96
N ARG A 67 -2.33 0.15 13.10
CA ARG A 67 -3.06 -1.07 13.50
C ARG A 67 -2.28 -1.90 14.52
N ARG A 68 -0.96 -2.05 14.33
CA ARG A 68 -0.09 -2.77 15.27
C ARG A 68 0.01 -2.05 16.62
N SER A 69 0.08 -0.73 16.60
CA SER A 69 0.09 0.12 17.81
C SER A 69 -1.24 0.04 18.57
N THR A 70 -2.35 -0.13 17.85
CA THR A 70 -3.68 -0.28 18.44
C THR A 70 -3.86 -1.68 19.04
N ALA A 71 -3.38 -2.72 18.34
CA ALA A 71 -3.39 -4.10 18.87
C ALA A 71 -2.52 -4.28 20.13
N ASP A 72 -1.38 -3.59 20.22
CA ASP A 72 -0.53 -3.60 21.43
C ASP A 72 -1.22 -2.93 22.63
N ARG A 73 -2.04 -1.89 22.39
CA ARG A 73 -2.85 -1.26 23.45
C ARG A 73 -3.97 -2.16 23.95
N GLU A 74 -4.65 -2.89 23.06
CA GLU A 74 -5.72 -3.82 23.45
C GLU A 74 -5.18 -5.03 24.21
N ALA A 75 -3.99 -5.53 23.85
CA ALA A 75 -3.33 -6.64 24.58
C ALA A 75 -2.90 -6.28 26.02
N ARG A 76 -2.82 -4.98 26.36
CA ARG A 76 -2.46 -4.50 27.71
C ARG A 76 -3.68 -4.21 28.60
N VAL A 77 -4.90 -4.31 28.05
CA VAL A 77 -6.19 -4.10 28.74
C VAL A 77 -6.99 -5.42 28.77
N GLY A 78 -6.29 -6.55 28.93
CA GLY A 78 -6.87 -7.88 29.14
C GLY A 78 -6.50 -8.42 30.51
#